data_AF-A0A249P0D2-F1
#
_entry.id   AF-A0A249P0D2-F1
#
_cell.length_a   1.000
_cell.length_b   1.000
_cell.length_c   1.000
_cell.angle_alpha   90.00
_cell.angle_beta   90.00
_cell.angle_gamma   90.00
#
_symmetry.space_group_name_H-M   'P 1'
#
loop_
_entity.id
_entity.type
_entity.pdbx_description
1 polymer ?
#
loop_
_entity_poly.entity_id
_entity_poly.type
_entity_poly.pdbx_seq_one_letter_code
_entity_poly.pdbx_strand_id
1 'polypeptide(L)'
;MPFTSVSVPVIAIALLSVVLVLPSDAHQAGGGWAYPPACCKANDLGGDCAAIPASDVSKGRRGFSVTLRPGDHPLATRSHWFFIPYGDEIPSGDGDYHICLHPTEDDLNCFFAPPDTV
;
A
#
# COMPACT_ATOMS: atom_id res chain seq x y z
N MET A 1 11.47 -62.03 -15.70
CA MET A 1 11.31 -60.57 -15.60
C MET A 1 11.44 -60.18 -14.12
N PRO A 2 12.62 -59.77 -13.62
CA PRO A 2 12.72 -59.23 -12.26
C PRO A 2 12.54 -57.71 -12.30
N PHE A 3 11.53 -57.23 -11.56
CA PHE A 3 11.37 -55.81 -11.28
C PHE A 3 12.51 -55.38 -10.35
N THR A 4 13.44 -54.57 -10.88
CA THR A 4 14.49 -53.94 -10.07
C THR A 4 13.87 -52.83 -9.23
N SER A 5 13.84 -53.04 -7.92
CA SER A 5 13.39 -52.07 -6.94
C SER A 5 14.37 -50.89 -6.90
N VAL A 6 13.96 -49.74 -7.44
CA VAL A 6 14.73 -48.49 -7.34
C VAL A 6 14.52 -47.94 -5.93
N SER A 7 15.38 -48.34 -4.99
CA SER A 7 15.48 -47.68 -3.69
C SER A 7 16.19 -46.35 -3.88
N VAL A 8 15.42 -45.30 -4.19
CA VAL A 8 15.90 -43.92 -4.14
C VAL A 8 16.23 -43.61 -2.67
N PRO A 9 17.48 -43.28 -2.31
CA PRO A 9 17.82 -42.97 -0.94
C PRO A 9 17.10 -41.68 -0.53
N VAL A 10 16.26 -41.78 0.52
CA VAL A 10 15.45 -40.70 1.12
C VAL A 10 16.31 -39.49 1.55
N ILE A 11 17.63 -39.63 1.58
CA ILE A 11 18.60 -38.66 2.07
C ILE A 11 18.84 -37.51 1.07
N ALA A 12 18.49 -37.65 -0.22
CA ALA A 12 18.81 -36.64 -1.23
C ALA A 12 17.77 -35.50 -1.40
N ILE A 13 16.62 -35.54 -0.72
CA ILE A 13 15.55 -34.53 -0.90
C ILE A 13 15.52 -33.48 0.22
N ALA A 14 16.34 -33.63 1.27
CA ALA A 14 16.26 -32.80 2.47
C ALA A 14 16.90 -31.39 2.37
N LEU A 15 17.42 -30.96 1.21
CA LEU A 15 18.25 -29.75 1.09
C LEU A 15 17.68 -28.59 0.25
N LEU A 16 16.41 -28.61 -0.15
CA LEU A 16 15.89 -27.53 -1.03
C LEU A 16 14.54 -26.95 -0.59
N SER A 17 14.41 -26.59 0.69
CA SER A 17 13.26 -25.81 1.17
C SER A 17 13.70 -24.64 2.05
N VAL A 18 14.69 -23.86 1.60
CA VAL A 18 14.84 -22.49 2.11
C VAL A 18 13.82 -21.65 1.35
N VAL A 19 12.58 -21.63 1.86
CA VAL A 19 11.60 -20.62 1.46
C VAL A 19 12.13 -19.30 1.98
N LEU A 20 12.58 -18.41 1.09
CA LEU A 20 12.84 -17.02 1.46
C LEU A 20 11.50 -16.42 1.89
N VAL A 21 11.25 -16.37 3.19
CA VAL A 21 10.20 -15.53 3.76
C VAL A 21 10.73 -14.11 3.66
N LEU A 22 10.42 -13.43 2.55
CA LEU A 22 10.63 -11.99 2.47
C LEU A 22 9.75 -11.36 3.54
N PRO A 23 10.27 -10.45 4.38
CA PRO A 23 9.44 -9.72 5.32
C PRO A 23 8.40 -8.93 4.51
N SER A 24 7.13 -9.32 4.60
CA SER A 24 6.03 -8.45 4.22
C SER A 24 5.89 -7.43 5.34
N ASP A 25 6.43 -6.24 5.12
CA ASP A 25 6.17 -5.13 6.03
C ASP A 25 4.73 -4.67 5.78
N ALA A 26 3.87 -4.75 6.80
CA ALA A 26 2.46 -4.33 6.72
C ALA A 26 2.32 -2.87 6.26
N HIS A 27 3.40 -2.09 6.36
CA HIS A 27 3.46 -0.69 5.94
C HIS A 27 3.97 -0.47 4.51
N GLN A 28 4.23 -1.53 3.72
CA GLN A 28 4.76 -1.35 2.38
C GLN A 28 3.69 -0.86 1.40
N ALA A 29 3.94 0.28 0.76
CA ALA A 29 3.22 0.71 -0.43
C ALA A 29 3.61 -0.17 -1.63
N GLY A 30 2.73 -0.25 -2.63
CA GLY A 30 2.97 -1.04 -3.86
C GLY A 30 4.25 -0.67 -4.60
N GLY A 31 4.74 0.57 -4.45
CA GLY A 31 5.99 1.07 -5.04
C GLY A 31 7.28 0.69 -4.31
N GLY A 32 7.23 -0.09 -3.23
CA GLY A 32 8.43 -0.57 -2.51
C GLY A 32 9.01 0.42 -1.49
N TRP A 33 8.21 1.38 -1.02
CA TRP A 33 8.51 2.25 0.11
C TRP A 33 7.51 2.00 1.26
N ALA A 34 7.87 2.39 2.48
CA ALA A 34 7.04 2.15 3.66
C ALA A 34 6.34 3.43 4.13
N TYR A 35 5.03 3.34 4.40
CA TYR A 35 4.29 4.41 5.06
C TYR A 35 4.82 4.63 6.49
N PRO A 36 4.89 5.87 6.98
CA PRO A 36 5.22 6.14 8.38
C PRO A 36 4.26 5.42 9.33
N PRO A 37 4.75 4.84 10.46
CA PRO A 37 3.89 4.16 11.45
C PRO A 37 2.83 5.06 12.09
N ALA A 38 2.98 6.39 11.97
CA ALA A 38 1.96 7.35 12.38
C ALA A 38 0.74 7.35 11.44
N CYS A 39 0.95 7.06 10.16
CA CYS A 39 -0.04 7.14 9.10
C CYS A 39 -0.76 5.81 8.83
N CYS A 40 -0.01 4.71 8.85
CA CYS A 40 -0.53 3.37 8.59
C CYS A 40 -0.71 2.61 9.91
N LYS A 41 -1.95 2.25 10.23
CA LYS A 41 -2.38 1.57 11.45
C LYS A 41 -2.85 0.14 11.21
N ALA A 42 -2.99 -0.28 9.95
CA ALA A 42 -3.52 -1.59 9.59
C ALA A 42 -2.44 -2.69 9.53
N ASN A 43 -2.91 -3.94 9.61
CA ASN A 43 -2.11 -5.15 9.84
C ASN A 43 -2.56 -6.29 8.89
N ASP A 44 -2.35 -6.10 7.59
CA ASP A 44 -2.25 -7.15 6.54
C ASP A 44 -3.47 -7.50 5.65
N LEU A 45 -4.66 -6.88 5.81
CA LEU A 45 -5.74 -7.01 4.81
C LEU A 45 -6.39 -5.67 4.48
N GLY A 46 -6.08 -5.13 3.29
CA GLY A 46 -6.66 -3.88 2.80
C GLY A 46 -6.29 -2.71 3.70
N GLY A 47 -4.99 -2.41 3.76
CA GLY A 47 -4.43 -1.42 4.67
C GLY A 47 -5.16 -0.09 4.67
N ASP A 48 -5.04 0.65 5.77
CA ASP A 48 -5.64 1.98 5.89
C ASP A 48 -5.01 2.99 4.93
N CYS A 49 -3.84 2.69 4.37
CA CYS A 49 -3.16 3.48 3.35
C CYS A 49 -3.14 2.79 1.97
N ALA A 50 -3.44 3.54 0.91
CA ALA A 50 -3.23 3.09 -0.46
C ALA A 50 -3.01 4.27 -1.43
N ALA A 51 -2.45 3.93 -2.60
CA ALA A 51 -2.39 4.86 -3.73
C ALA A 51 -3.80 5.19 -4.22
N ILE A 52 -4.00 6.43 -4.68
CA ILE A 52 -5.25 6.90 -5.29
C ILE A 52 -4.98 7.44 -6.70
N PRO A 53 -5.98 7.42 -7.59
CA PRO A 53 -5.80 7.94 -8.94
C PRO A 53 -5.47 9.44 -8.93
N ALA A 54 -4.45 9.84 -9.70
CA ALA A 54 -4.10 11.26 -9.83
C ALA A 54 -5.25 12.11 -10.40
N SER A 55 -6.16 11.51 -11.18
CA SER A 55 -7.37 12.17 -11.69
C SER A 55 -8.35 12.61 -10.59
N ASP A 56 -8.25 12.02 -9.40
CA ASP A 56 -9.12 12.32 -8.27
C ASP A 56 -8.56 13.43 -7.39
N VAL A 57 -7.35 13.91 -7.70
CA VAL A 57 -6.66 14.97 -6.97
C VAL A 57 -6.54 16.23 -7.85
N SER A 58 -7.05 17.34 -7.34
CA SER A 58 -6.90 18.67 -7.95
C SER A 58 -6.05 19.56 -7.06
N LYS A 59 -4.94 20.10 -7.60
CA LYS A 59 -4.18 21.19 -6.97
C LYS A 59 -4.94 22.50 -7.13
N GLY A 60 -5.22 23.18 -6.02
CA GLY A 60 -5.90 24.48 -5.99
C GLY A 60 -5.04 25.54 -5.29
N ARG A 61 -5.52 26.79 -5.21
CA ARG A 61 -4.73 27.90 -4.64
C ARG A 61 -4.34 27.75 -3.16
N ARG A 62 -5.01 26.88 -2.41
CA ARG A 62 -4.86 26.73 -0.96
C ARG A 62 -4.42 25.33 -0.52
N GLY A 63 -4.31 24.40 -1.45
CA GLY A 63 -4.11 22.99 -1.13
C GLY A 63 -4.68 22.06 -2.20
N PHE A 64 -4.85 20.81 -1.82
CA PHE A 64 -5.38 19.74 -2.66
C PHE A 64 -6.86 19.52 -2.36
N SER A 65 -7.64 19.26 -3.41
CA SER A 65 -8.98 18.70 -3.28
C SER A 65 -8.96 17.27 -3.81
N VAL A 66 -9.39 16.32 -2.99
CA VAL A 66 -9.43 14.90 -3.32
C VAL A 66 -10.89 14.45 -3.38
N THR A 67 -11.29 13.82 -4.46
CA THR A 67 -12.61 13.20 -4.61
C THR A 67 -12.45 11.69 -4.69
N LEU A 68 -12.62 11.01 -3.56
CA LEU A 68 -12.45 9.57 -3.47
C LEU A 68 -13.79 8.87 -3.74
N ARG A 69 -13.89 8.05 -4.78
CA ARG A 69 -15.10 7.29 -5.13
C ARG A 69 -15.02 5.86 -4.59
N PRO A 70 -16.14 5.13 -4.56
CA PRO A 70 -16.13 3.73 -4.17
C PRO A 70 -15.11 2.92 -4.99
N GLY A 71 -14.17 2.28 -4.30
CA GLY A 71 -13.11 1.46 -4.90
C GLY A 71 -11.82 2.19 -5.28
N ASP A 72 -11.76 3.53 -5.25
CA ASP A 72 -10.51 4.28 -5.49
C ASP A 72 -9.49 4.07 -4.35
N HIS A 73 -9.98 3.69 -3.17
CA HIS A 73 -9.21 3.23 -2.02
C HIS A 73 -9.88 1.96 -1.45
N PRO A 74 -9.12 0.99 -0.89
CA PRO A 74 -9.70 -0.26 -0.36
C PRO A 74 -10.81 -0.07 0.69
N LEU A 75 -10.71 0.99 1.49
CA LEU A 75 -11.72 1.33 2.51
C LEU A 75 -12.85 2.23 2.00
N ALA A 76 -12.75 2.83 0.81
CA ALA A 76 -13.77 3.74 0.30
C ALA A 76 -14.96 2.96 -0.28
N THR A 77 -16.08 2.94 0.45
CA THR A 77 -17.33 2.29 0.05
C THR A 77 -18.35 3.29 -0.50
N ARG A 78 -18.17 4.58 -0.24
CA ARG A 78 -18.97 5.70 -0.74
C ARG A 78 -18.07 6.80 -1.29
N SER A 79 -18.69 7.84 -1.85
CA SER A 79 -17.92 9.02 -2.31
C SER A 79 -17.59 9.95 -1.14
N HIS A 80 -16.34 10.40 -1.09
CA HIS A 80 -15.82 11.36 -0.11
C HIS A 80 -15.16 12.54 -0.82
N TRP A 81 -15.20 13.70 -0.17
CA TRP A 81 -14.46 14.88 -0.60
C TRP A 81 -13.60 15.37 0.54
N PHE A 82 -12.28 15.42 0.31
CA PHE A 82 -11.31 15.91 1.27
C PHE A 82 -10.62 17.15 0.74
N PHE A 83 -10.35 18.09 1.64
CA PHE A 83 -9.48 19.24 1.38
C PHE A 83 -8.26 19.16 2.28
N ILE A 84 -7.08 19.18 1.66
CA ILE A 84 -5.79 19.11 2.35
C ILE A 84 -5.07 20.44 2.09
N PRO A 85 -4.94 21.33 3.08
CA PRO A 85 -4.15 22.54 2.96
C PRO A 85 -2.69 22.25 2.54
N TYR A 86 -2.08 23.18 1.81
CA TYR A 86 -0.63 23.08 1.58
C TYR A 86 0.15 23.11 2.88
N GLY A 87 1.12 22.22 3.00
CA GLY A 87 1.93 21.99 4.20
C GLY A 87 1.45 20.82 5.07
N ASP A 88 0.23 20.31 4.83
CA ASP A 88 -0.29 19.11 5.51
C ASP A 88 0.00 17.83 4.71
N GLU A 89 0.38 17.94 3.43
CA GLU A 89 0.84 16.82 2.63
C GLU A 89 2.23 16.31 3.06
N ILE A 90 2.42 15.01 2.90
CA ILE A 90 3.71 14.34 3.10
C ILE A 90 4.29 13.98 1.72
N PRO A 91 5.60 14.14 1.46
CA PRO A 91 6.18 13.70 0.20
C PRO A 91 6.00 12.19 -0.01
N SER A 92 5.46 11.81 -1.17
CA SER A 92 5.32 10.42 -1.59
C SER A 92 6.66 9.81 -1.98
N GLY A 93 6.87 8.54 -1.60
CA GLY A 93 8.11 7.81 -1.88
C GLY A 93 8.20 7.21 -3.29
N ASP A 94 7.07 7.01 -3.97
CA ASP A 94 7.00 6.41 -5.31
C ASP A 94 6.49 7.38 -6.39
N GLY A 95 6.15 8.61 -6.02
CA GLY A 95 5.67 9.62 -6.96
C GLY A 95 4.19 9.50 -7.32
N ASP A 96 3.43 8.61 -6.66
CA ASP A 96 1.98 8.56 -6.74
C ASP A 96 1.34 9.34 -5.59
N TYR A 97 0.05 9.68 -5.72
CA TYR A 97 -0.74 10.18 -4.59
C TYR A 97 -1.18 9.00 -3.72
N HIS A 98 -1.12 9.15 -2.39
CA HIS A 98 -1.65 8.16 -1.46
C HIS A 98 -2.52 8.83 -0.41
N ILE A 99 -3.52 8.10 0.07
CA ILE A 99 -4.35 8.54 1.20
C ILE A 99 -4.37 7.43 2.24
N CYS A 100 -4.35 7.82 3.52
CA CYS A 100 -4.60 6.93 4.63
C CYS A 100 -5.92 7.30 5.31
N LEU A 101 -6.84 6.36 5.47
CA LEU A 101 -8.15 6.56 6.09
C LEU A 101 -8.22 5.82 7.43
N HIS A 102 -8.33 6.57 8.54
CA HIS A 102 -8.40 6.01 9.88
C HIS A 102 -9.08 6.99 10.85
N PRO A 103 -9.99 6.54 11.73
CA PRO A 103 -10.41 5.14 11.94
C PRO A 103 -11.45 4.61 10.94
N THR A 104 -12.09 5.49 10.16
CA THR A 104 -13.11 5.11 9.18
C THR A 104 -12.81 5.72 7.81
N GLU A 105 -13.59 5.34 6.79
CA GLU A 105 -13.50 5.93 5.43
C GLU A 105 -13.75 7.45 5.39
N ASP A 106 -14.29 8.04 6.47
CA ASP A 106 -14.56 9.48 6.60
C ASP A 106 -13.40 10.30 7.19
N ASP A 107 -12.38 9.62 7.70
CA ASP A 107 -11.33 10.24 8.49
C ASP A 107 -10.00 10.15 7.74
N LEU A 108 -9.60 11.26 7.09
CA LEU A 108 -8.27 11.38 6.49
C LEU A 108 -7.23 11.47 7.60
N ASN A 109 -6.38 10.44 7.70
CA ASN A 109 -5.28 10.40 8.67
C ASN A 109 -3.99 11.00 8.09
N CYS A 110 -3.62 10.62 6.86
CA CYS A 110 -2.48 11.18 6.14
C CYS A 110 -2.77 11.29 4.64
N PHE A 111 -2.13 12.25 3.99
CA PHE A 111 -2.14 12.42 2.54
C PHE A 111 -0.72 12.57 2.02
N PHE A 112 -0.38 11.82 0.99
CA PHE A 112 0.93 11.86 0.36
C PHE A 112 0.81 12.42 -1.06
N ALA A 113 1.64 13.40 -1.38
CA ALA A 113 1.69 14.02 -2.69
C ALA A 113 3.02 13.70 -3.39
N PRO A 114 3.01 13.48 -4.72
CA PRO A 114 4.24 13.45 -5.50
C PRO A 114 5.03 14.74 -5.29
N PRO A 115 6.36 14.67 -5.24
CA PRO A 115 7.19 15.88 -5.16
C PRO A 115 6.86 16.80 -6.34
N ASP A 116 6.80 18.12 -6.08
CA ASP A 116 6.67 19.08 -7.17
C ASP A 116 7.88 18.94 -8.09
N THR A 117 7.64 18.59 -9.36
CA THR A 117 8.70 18.58 -10.36
C THR A 117 9.06 20.03 -10.64
N VAL A 118 10.23 20.44 -10.16
CA VAL A 118 10.86 21.74 -10.47
C VAL A 118 11.11 21.93 -11.96
#